data_AF-A0A2V1PCJ2-F1
#
_entry.id   AF-A0A2V1PCJ2-F1
#
_cell.length_a   1.000
_cell.length_b   1.000
_cell.length_c   1.000
_cell.angle_alpha   90.00
_cell.angle_beta   90.00
_cell.angle_gamma   90.00
#
_symmetry.space_group_name_H-M   'P 1'
#
loop_
_entity.id
_entity.type
_entity.pdbx_description
1 polymer ?
#
loop_
_entity_poly.entity_id
_entity_poly.type
_entity_poly.pdbx_seq_one_letter_code
_entity_poly.pdbx_strand_id
1 'polypeptide(L)'
;MAMKIRLARGGSKKRPFYRIVAADSRMPRDGRFIEKLGTYNPLLPKDSEDRVKMDVDAVKAWLDKGAQPTDRVARMLEAAGVLDKKERNNPNKGTPGKKAQERAEEKAEKAAAAAAPAEEPAEEAAAEENAE
;
A
#
# COMPACT_ATOMS: atom_id res chain seq x y z
N MET A 1 27.97 3.27 6.50
CA MET A 1 27.80 4.49 7.31
C MET A 1 26.59 5.21 6.74
N ALA A 2 25.41 4.99 7.32
CA ALA A 2 24.17 5.56 6.79
C ALA A 2 23.37 6.14 7.95
N MET A 3 23.06 7.45 7.89
CA MET A 3 22.11 8.06 8.80
C MET A 3 20.72 7.51 8.50
N LYS A 4 20.00 7.12 9.55
CA LYS A 4 18.61 6.69 9.47
C LYS A 4 17.74 7.52 10.40
N ILE A 5 16.56 7.87 9.92
CA ILE A 5 15.48 8.37 10.77
C ILE A 5 14.64 7.15 11.19
N ARG A 6 14.71 6.79 12.46
CA ARG A 6 14.14 5.55 13.00
C ARG A 6 13.37 5.78 14.29
N LEU A 7 12.56 4.79 14.66
CA LEU A 7 11.84 4.77 15.93
C LEU A 7 12.71 4.09 16.99
N ALA A 8 13.05 4.84 18.04
CA ALA A 8 13.60 4.29 19.27
C ALA A 8 12.44 4.00 20.23
N ARG A 9 12.41 2.80 20.82
CA ARG A 9 11.38 2.41 21.78
C ARG A 9 11.75 2.91 23.16
N GLY A 10 10.75 3.46 23.84
CA GLY A 10 10.73 3.66 25.27
C GLY A 10 9.38 3.22 25.84
N GLY A 11 9.04 3.80 26.99
CA GLY A 11 7.86 3.41 27.75
C GLY A 11 8.10 2.16 28.59
N SER A 12 7.02 1.63 29.14
CA SER A 12 7.05 0.48 30.04
C SER A 12 6.52 -0.79 29.38
N LYS A 13 6.63 -1.93 30.08
CA LYS A 13 6.07 -3.20 29.62
C LYS A 13 4.57 -3.02 29.31
N LYS A 14 4.13 -3.52 28.15
CA LYS A 14 2.76 -3.38 27.62
C LYS A 14 2.29 -1.94 27.35
N ARG A 15 3.13 -0.92 27.52
CA ARG A 15 2.82 0.48 27.18
C ARG A 15 3.93 1.09 26.31
N PRO A 16 3.98 0.76 25.01
CA PRO A 16 5.02 1.24 24.11
C PRO A 16 4.89 2.74 23.84
N PHE A 17 6.00 3.45 23.91
CA PHE A 17 6.12 4.83 23.45
C PHE A 17 7.34 4.93 22.55
N TYR A 18 7.25 5.64 21.42
CA TYR A 18 8.36 5.74 20.48
C TYR A 18 8.87 7.17 20.38
N ARG A 19 10.18 7.31 20.22
CA ARG A 19 10.85 8.58 19.90
C ARG A 19 11.31 8.48 18.45
N ILE A 20 11.04 9.53 17.66
CA ILE A 20 11.55 9.64 16.30
C ILE A 20 12.94 10.26 16.43
N VAL A 21 13.98 9.53 15.99
CA VAL A 21 15.37 9.92 16.19
C VAL A 21 16.19 9.80 14.91
N ALA A 22 17.12 10.73 14.72
CA ALA A 22 18.20 10.61 13.75
C ALA A 22 19.38 9.89 14.40
N ALA A 23 19.80 8.76 13.83
CA ALA A 23 20.91 7.97 14.35
C ALA A 23 21.69 7.27 13.23
N ASP A 24 22.96 6.94 13.49
CA ASP A 24 23.70 6.02 12.64
C ASP A 24 23.07 4.63 12.70
N SER A 25 22.89 4.01 11.53
CA SER A 25 22.42 2.64 11.35
C SER A 25 23.07 1.58 12.26
N ARG A 26 24.35 1.74 12.63
CA ARG A 26 25.13 0.79 13.44
C ARG A 26 24.82 0.87 14.93
N MET A 27 24.23 1.97 15.38
CA MET A 27 23.95 2.18 16.80
C MET A 27 22.75 1.32 17.24
N PRO A 28 22.73 0.82 18.49
CA PRO A 28 21.61 0.03 19.01
C PRO A 28 20.30 0.83 18.96
N ARG A 29 19.16 0.13 18.78
CA ARG A 29 17.85 0.76 18.52
C ARG A 29 17.49 1.84 19.55
N ASP A 30 17.67 1.53 20.83
CA ASP A 30 17.25 2.39 21.95
C ASP A 30 18.44 3.08 22.66
N GLY A 31 19.64 3.03 22.07
CA GLY A 31 20.82 3.64 22.65
C GLY A 31 21.06 5.08 22.16
N ARG A 32 22.33 5.43 21.99
CA ARG A 32 22.74 6.77 21.57
C ARG A 32 22.19 7.13 20.20
N PHE A 33 21.55 8.30 20.13
CA PHE A 33 21.12 8.96 18.91
C PHE A 33 21.79 10.33 18.81
N ILE A 34 21.74 10.95 17.62
CA ILE A 34 22.33 12.27 17.38
C ILE A 34 21.33 13.34 17.81
N GLU A 35 20.10 13.23 17.31
CA GLU A 35 19.05 14.22 17.55
C GLU A 35 17.68 13.55 17.67
N LYS A 36 16.83 14.11 18.53
CA LYS A 36 15.44 13.69 18.69
C LYS A 36 14.56 14.63 17.86
N LEU A 37 13.93 14.07 16.83
CA LEU A 37 13.09 14.81 15.88
C LEU A 37 11.60 14.82 16.28
N GLY A 38 11.19 13.93 17.19
CA GLY A 38 9.79 13.84 17.57
C GLY A 38 9.43 12.65 18.44
N THR A 39 8.13 12.39 18.53
CA THR A 39 7.53 11.32 19.32
C THR A 39 6.35 10.68 18.59
N TYR A 40 6.17 9.39 18.81
CA TYR A 40 5.04 8.62 18.32
C TYR A 40 4.44 7.77 19.44
N ASN A 41 3.16 7.96 19.71
CA ASN A 41 2.40 7.18 20.68
C ASN A 41 1.35 6.32 19.97
N PRO A 42 1.57 5.01 19.79
CA PRO A 42 0.63 4.13 19.10
C PRO A 42 -0.66 3.87 19.88
N LEU A 43 -0.68 4.13 21.19
CA LEU A 43 -1.82 3.90 22.07
C LEU A 43 -2.91 4.96 21.91
N LEU A 44 -2.57 6.12 21.33
CA LEU A 44 -3.54 7.15 21.05
C LEU A 44 -4.36 6.80 19.78
N PRO A 45 -5.62 7.26 19.71
CA PRO A 45 -6.46 7.14 18.52
C PRO A 45 -5.77 7.68 17.26
N LYS A 46 -6.17 7.17 16.09
CA LYS A 46 -5.57 7.55 14.79
C LYS A 46 -5.68 9.04 14.51
N ASP A 47 -6.78 9.64 14.91
CA ASP A 47 -7.16 11.03 14.61
C ASP A 47 -6.62 12.01 15.66
N SER A 48 -5.90 11.52 16.67
CA SER A 48 -5.28 12.36 17.69
C SER A 48 -4.01 13.01 17.14
N GLU A 49 -3.94 14.34 17.21
CA GLU A 49 -2.75 15.12 16.85
C GLU A 49 -1.53 14.76 17.72
N ASP A 50 -1.78 14.40 18.99
CA ASP A 50 -0.75 13.99 19.93
C ASP A 50 -0.14 12.61 19.59
N ARG A 51 -0.76 11.87 18.67
CA ARG A 51 -0.27 10.56 18.27
C ARG A 51 1.11 10.64 17.63
N VAL A 52 1.33 11.64 16.78
CA VAL A 52 2.60 11.87 16.09
C VAL A 52 2.95 13.34 16.20
N LYS A 53 3.98 13.65 16.99
CA LYS A 53 4.56 14.99 17.06
C LYS A 53 5.94 14.96 16.45
N MET A 54 6.19 15.83 15.49
CA MET A 54 7.49 15.93 14.82
C MET A 54 7.84 17.40 14.56
N ASP A 55 9.12 17.70 14.71
CA ASP A 55 9.72 18.95 14.25
C ASP A 55 9.98 18.81 12.74
N VAL A 56 9.15 19.49 11.95
CA VAL A 56 9.18 19.36 10.48
C VAL A 56 10.46 19.96 9.90
N ASP A 57 10.97 21.05 10.48
CA ASP A 57 12.15 21.74 9.97
C ASP A 57 13.41 20.93 10.23
N ALA A 58 13.54 20.37 11.44
CA ALA A 58 14.63 19.48 11.77
C ALA A 58 14.61 18.22 10.87
N VAL A 59 13.43 17.62 10.66
CA VAL A 59 13.30 16.45 9.79
C VAL A 59 13.72 16.76 8.35
N LYS A 60 13.28 17.88 7.78
CA LYS A 60 13.67 18.31 6.42
C LYS A 60 15.19 18.46 6.32
N ALA A 61 15.81 19.15 7.27
CA ALA A 61 17.26 19.31 7.30
C ALA A 61 18.01 17.96 7.35
N TRP A 62 17.46 16.94 8.00
CA TRP A 62 18.04 15.59 7.99
C TRP A 62 17.79 14.82 6.69
N LEU A 63 16.64 15.01 6.06
CA LEU A 63 16.36 14.45 4.73
C LEU A 63 17.31 15.05 3.68
N ASP A 64 17.57 16.36 3.73
CA ASP A 64 18.49 17.05 2.84
C ASP A 64 19.94 16.57 3.01
N LYS A 65 20.32 16.19 4.23
CA LYS A 65 21.62 15.55 4.54
C LYS A 65 21.69 14.08 4.08
N GLY A 66 20.64 13.55 3.46
CA GLY A 66 20.59 12.18 2.94
C GLY A 66 20.20 11.12 3.98
N ALA A 67 19.61 11.50 5.12
CA ALA A 67 19.14 10.53 6.10
C ALA A 67 17.96 9.72 5.54
N GLN A 68 18.06 8.39 5.62
CA GLN A 68 17.03 7.51 5.07
C GLN A 68 15.97 7.18 6.14
N PRO A 69 14.68 7.52 5.93
CA PRO A 69 13.62 7.17 6.87
C PRO A 69 13.25 5.69 6.79
N THR A 70 12.87 5.10 7.93
CA THR A 70 12.29 3.74 7.97
C THR A 70 10.84 3.71 7.46
N ASP A 71 10.33 2.57 6.99
CA ASP A 71 8.99 2.45 6.36
C ASP A 71 7.87 3.11 7.16
N ARG A 72 7.86 2.91 8.49
CA ARG A 72 6.84 3.48 9.36
C ARG A 72 6.99 4.99 9.53
N VAL A 73 8.22 5.50 9.61
CA VAL A 73 8.49 6.94 9.65
C VAL A 73 8.12 7.57 8.31
N ALA A 74 8.46 6.94 7.19
CA ALA A 74 8.06 7.40 5.87
C ALA A 74 6.53 7.57 5.77
N ARG A 75 5.72 6.62 6.27
CA ARG A 75 4.25 6.79 6.32
C ARG A 75 3.79 7.97 7.18
N MET A 76 4.49 8.27 8.27
CA MET A 76 4.18 9.44 9.10
C MET A 76 4.52 10.75 8.37
N LEU A 77 5.62 10.76 7.62
CA LEU A 77 6.04 11.90 6.81
C LEU A 77 5.13 12.12 5.59
N GLU A 78 4.65 11.03 4.97
CA GLU A 78 3.62 11.09 3.93
C GLU A 78 2.30 11.67 4.47
N ALA A 79 1.89 11.26 5.67
CA ALA A 79 0.69 11.80 6.32
C ALA A 79 0.85 13.29 6.69
N ALA A 80 2.07 13.73 7.00
CA ALA A 80 2.40 15.12 7.29
C ALA A 80 2.64 15.97 6.02
N GLY A 81 2.59 15.38 4.82
CA GLY A 81 2.84 16.08 3.55
C GLY A 81 4.30 16.46 3.29
N VAL A 82 5.25 15.86 4.03
CA VAL A 82 6.70 16.13 3.87
C VAL A 82 7.31 15.28 2.76
N LEU A 83 6.80 14.06 2.57
CA LEU A 83 7.23 13.14 1.51
C LEU A 83 6.05 12.79 0.62
N ASP A 84 6.32 12.60 -0.66
CA ASP A 84 5.32 12.09 -1.61
C ASP A 84 4.87 10.68 -1.22
N LYS A 85 3.55 10.47 -1.29
CA LYS A 85 2.94 9.19 -0.96
C LYS A 85 3.33 8.15 -2.00
N LYS A 86 4.20 7.21 -1.62
CA LYS A 86 4.56 6.11 -2.51
C LYS A 86 3.42 5.10 -2.60
N GLU A 87 3.02 4.73 -3.81
CA GLU A 87 2.11 3.60 -4.01
C GLU A 87 2.82 2.28 -3.67
N ARG A 88 2.31 1.59 -2.64
CA ARG A 88 2.86 0.30 -2.14
C ARG A 88 1.91 -0.87 -2.38
N ASN A 89 0.71 -0.61 -2.91
CA ASN A 89 -0.19 -1.66 -3.37
C ASN A 89 0.27 -2.10 -4.77
N ASN A 90 0.37 -3.40 -5.01
CA ASN A 90 0.58 -3.95 -6.35
C ASN A 90 -0.76 -4.44 -6.91
N PRO A 91 -1.57 -3.58 -7.55
CA PRO A 91 -2.87 -3.97 -8.10
C PRO A 91 -2.78 -5.07 -9.16
N ASN A 92 -1.61 -5.25 -9.78
CA ASN A 92 -1.38 -6.21 -10.85
C ASN A 92 -0.93 -7.61 -10.35
N LYS A 93 -0.84 -7.83 -9.03
CA LYS A 93 -0.47 -9.15 -8.49
C LYS A 93 -1.61 -10.17 -8.63
N GLY A 94 -2.86 -9.71 -8.72
CA GLY A 94 -4.05 -10.55 -8.85
C GLY A 94 -4.54 -10.73 -10.28
N THR A 95 -3.95 -10.06 -11.27
CA THR A 95 -4.37 -10.21 -12.67
C THR A 95 -3.87 -11.54 -13.22
N PRO A 96 -4.73 -12.36 -13.86
CA PRO A 96 -4.29 -13.55 -14.58
C PRO A 96 -3.20 -13.16 -15.58
N GLY A 97 -2.14 -13.97 -15.70
CA GLY A 97 -1.08 -13.70 -16.68
C GLY A 97 -1.62 -13.67 -18.11
N LYS A 98 -0.89 -13.04 -19.04
CA LYS A 98 -1.34 -12.83 -20.43
C LYS A 98 -1.92 -14.09 -21.10
N LYS A 99 -1.29 -15.25 -20.92
CA LYS A 99 -1.77 -16.55 -21.45
C LYS A 99 -3.11 -17.04 -20.87
N ALA A 100 -3.46 -16.62 -19.66
CA ALA A 100 -4.75 -16.93 -19.04
C ALA A 100 -5.83 -15.94 -19.47
N GLN A 101 -5.45 -14.69 -19.78
CA GLN A 101 -6.34 -13.70 -20.38
C GLN A 101 -6.69 -14.08 -21.82
N GLU A 102 -5.69 -14.40 -22.64
CA GLU A 102 -5.87 -14.86 -24.03
C GLU A 102 -6.75 -16.11 -24.10
N ARG A 103 -6.55 -17.08 -23.18
CA ARG A 103 -7.39 -18.29 -23.12
C ARG A 103 -8.80 -18.02 -22.61
N ALA A 104 -9.00 -17.01 -21.76
CA ALA A 104 -10.33 -16.60 -21.30
C ALA A 104 -11.09 -15.85 -22.40
N GLU A 105 -10.39 -15.01 -23.17
CA GLU A 105 -10.92 -14.28 -24.34
C GLU A 105 -11.26 -15.25 -25.47
N GLU A 106 -10.37 -16.17 -25.83
CA GLU A 106 -10.62 -17.19 -26.86
C GLU A 106 -11.76 -18.14 -26.45
N LYS A 107 -11.88 -18.46 -25.15
CA LYS A 107 -13.00 -19.25 -24.62
C LYS A 107 -14.31 -18.45 -24.57
N ALA A 108 -14.25 -17.15 -24.34
CA ALA A 108 -15.42 -16.26 -24.36
C ALA A 108 -15.90 -16.00 -25.79
N GLU A 109 -15.00 -15.80 -26.75
CA GLU A 109 -15.33 -15.69 -28.18
C GLU A 109 -15.88 -17.01 -28.72
N LYS A 110 -15.31 -18.15 -28.33
CA LYS A 110 -15.84 -19.47 -28.70
C LYS A 110 -17.19 -19.77 -28.04
N ALA A 111 -17.43 -19.27 -26.83
CA ALA A 111 -18.73 -19.39 -26.16
C ALA A 111 -19.79 -18.44 -26.76
N ALA A 112 -19.39 -17.23 -27.18
CA ALA A 112 -20.27 -16.29 -27.88
C ALA A 112 -20.61 -16.78 -29.30
N ALA A 113 -19.64 -17.34 -30.03
CA ALA A 113 -19.87 -17.95 -31.33
C ALA A 113 -20.72 -19.24 -31.25
N ALA A 114 -20.64 -19.98 -30.14
CA ALA A 114 -21.47 -21.17 -29.90
C ALA A 114 -22.87 -20.86 -29.34
N ALA A 115 -23.11 -19.65 -28.83
CA ALA A 115 -24.44 -19.18 -28.40
C ALA A 115 -25.20 -18.46 -29.53
N ALA A 116 -24.53 -18.09 -30.62
CA ALA A 116 -25.14 -17.46 -31.79
C ALA A 116 -25.92 -18.39 -32.77
N PRO A 117 -25.88 -19.74 -32.75
CA PRO A 117 -26.68 -20.57 -33.66
C PRO A 117 -27.94 -21.16 -32.98
N ALA A 118 -28.59 -20.41 -32.08
CA ALA A 118 -29.83 -20.85 -31.43
C ALA A 118 -31.04 -19.91 -31.63
N GLU A 119 -30.90 -18.82 -32.39
CA GLU A 119 -32.06 -18.01 -32.80
C GLU A 119 -32.65 -18.38 -34.17
N GLU A 120 -32.16 -19.43 -34.86
CA GLU A 120 -32.67 -19.80 -36.20
C GLU A 120 -33.30 -21.21 -36.39
N PRO A 121 -33.69 -22.00 -35.35
CA PRO A 121 -34.62 -23.11 -35.62
C PRO A 121 -35.86 -23.09 -34.71
N ALA A 122 -36.30 -21.91 -34.25
CA ALA A 122 -37.61 -21.77 -33.59
C ALA A 122 -38.70 -21.24 -34.55
N GLU A 123 -38.35 -20.75 -35.74
CA GLU A 123 -39.32 -20.26 -36.73
C GLU A 123 -39.76 -21.33 -37.76
N GLU A 124 -39.20 -22.55 -37.72
CA GLU A 124 -39.61 -23.63 -38.64
C GLU A 124 -40.46 -24.74 -37.99
N ALA A 125 -40.63 -24.75 -36.66
CA ALA A 125 -41.50 -25.71 -35.99
C ALA A 125 -42.96 -25.25 -35.81
N ALA A 126 -43.29 -24.00 -36.15
CA ALA A 126 -44.66 -23.48 -36.08
C ALA A 126 -45.39 -23.46 -37.43
N ALA A 127 -44.72 -23.78 -38.55
CA ALA A 127 -45.30 -23.72 -39.89
C ALA A 127 -45.78 -25.08 -40.43
N GLU A 128 -45.42 -26.21 -39.82
CA GLU A 128 -45.77 -27.56 -40.34
C GLU A 128 -46.96 -28.24 -39.62
N GLU A 129 -47.64 -27.56 -38.67
CA GLU A 129 -48.87 -28.08 -38.02
C GLU A 129 -50.17 -27.36 -38.50
N ASN A 130 -50.10 -26.51 -39.54
CA ASN A 130 -51.27 -25.88 -40.17
C ASN A 130 -51.20 -25.91 -41.70
N ALA A 131 -50.92 -27.05 -42.32
CA ALA A 131 -51.27 -27.30 -43.72
C ALA A 131 -51.29 -28.80 -44.04
N GLU A 132 -52.52 -29.33 -44.10
CA GLU A 132 -52.99 -30.50 -44.86
C GLU A 132 -52.62 -31.93 -44.42
#